data_AF-A0A0C9UNQ3-F1
#
_entry.id   AF-A0A0C9UNQ3-F1
#
_cell.length_a   1.000
_cell.length_b   1.000
_cell.length_c   1.000
_cell.angle_alpha   90.00
_cell.angle_beta   90.00
_cell.angle_gamma   90.00
#
_symmetry.space_group_name_H-M   'P 1'
#
loop_
_entity.id
_entity.type
_entity.pdbx_description
1 polymer ?
#
loop_
_entity_poly.entity_id
_entity_poly.type
_entity_poly.pdbx_seq_one_letter_code
_entity_poly.pdbx_strand_id
1 'polypeptide(L)'
;GELVYVNVFGTHMLWVNSRQMAYEIFEKKSSNYSERPTTTMLSELLGMKEWNIAFQPYGTWWRRHRRAMHMSFHDEAVKAFFPVQ
;
A
#
# COMPACT_ATOMS: atom_id res chain seq x y z
N GLY A 1 4.98 -22.26 9.55
CA GLY A 1 6.18 -21.57 9.03
C GLY A 1 5.93 -20.08 9.04
N GLU A 2 6.95 -19.28 9.33
CA GLU A 2 6.84 -17.81 9.38
C GLU A 2 6.59 -17.19 8.00
N LEU A 3 7.01 -17.88 6.94
CA LEU A 3 6.71 -17.58 5.56
C LEU A 3 6.05 -18.80 4.91
N VAL A 4 4.99 -18.58 4.14
CA VAL A 4 4.29 -19.63 3.40
C VAL A 4 4.20 -19.21 1.94
N TYR A 5 4.74 -20.04 1.05
CA TYR A 5 4.68 -19.81 -0.39
C TYR A 5 3.51 -20.57 -0.99
N VAL A 6 2.72 -19.90 -1.83
CA VAL A 6 1.59 -20.49 -2.55
C VAL A 6 1.60 -19.97 -3.98
N ASN A 7 1.40 -20.86 -4.95
CA ASN A 7 1.12 -20.48 -6.32
C ASN A 7 -0.39 -20.58 -6.56
N VAL A 8 -1.03 -19.46 -6.89
CA VAL A 8 -2.47 -19.41 -7.19
C VAL A 8 -2.66 -18.84 -8.58
N PHE A 9 -3.26 -19.61 -9.47
CA PHE A 9 -3.48 -19.22 -10.88
C PHE A 9 -2.22 -18.72 -11.60
N GLY A 10 -1.05 -19.33 -11.31
CA GLY A 10 0.23 -18.90 -11.89
C GLY A 10 0.87 -17.69 -11.20
N THR A 11 0.20 -17.11 -10.21
CA THR A 11 0.74 -16.01 -9.41
C THR A 11 1.43 -16.54 -8.16
N HIS A 12 2.71 -16.22 -8.05
CA HIS A 12 3.53 -16.57 -6.88
C HIS A 12 3.25 -15.61 -5.72
N MET A 13 2.66 -16.13 -4.64
CA MET A 13 2.33 -15.37 -3.43
C MET A 13 3.13 -15.88 -2.24
N LEU A 14 3.70 -14.94 -1.48
CA LEU A 14 4.40 -15.20 -0.23
C LEU A 14 3.60 -14.60 0.93
N TRP A 15 3.11 -15.45 1.81
CA TRP A 15 2.35 -15.08 3.00
C TRP A 15 3.30 -14.93 4.19
N VAL A 16 3.24 -13.78 4.85
CA VAL A 16 4.05 -13.47 6.03
C VAL A 16 3.19 -13.66 7.29
N ASN A 17 3.47 -14.71 8.06
CA ASN A 17 2.68 -15.09 9.23
C ASN A 17 3.34 -14.70 10.57
N SER A 18 4.53 -14.10 10.54
CA SER A 18 5.27 -13.64 11.73
C SER A 18 5.31 -12.11 11.79
N ARG A 19 5.01 -11.54 12.97
CA ARG A 19 5.10 -10.10 13.20
C ARG A 19 6.51 -9.56 12.95
N GLN A 20 7.52 -10.31 13.37
CA GLN A 20 8.92 -9.90 13.21
C GLN A 20 9.28 -9.82 11.73
N MET A 21 8.91 -10.83 10.94
CA MET A 21 9.11 -10.81 9.49
C MET A 21 8.30 -9.72 8.79
N ALA A 22 7.07 -9.46 9.22
CA ALA A 22 6.28 -8.37 8.67
C ALA A 22 6.97 -7.01 8.89
N TYR A 23 7.52 -6.77 10.08
CA TYR A 23 8.27 -5.53 10.36
C TYR A 23 9.57 -5.44 9.55
N GLU A 24 10.32 -6.53 9.42
CA GLU A 24 11.57 -6.55 8.65
C GLU A 24 11.35 -6.32 7.15
N ILE A 25 10.27 -6.87 6.59
CA ILE A 25 9.97 -6.78 5.16
C ILE A 25 9.25 -5.46 4.86
N PHE A 26 8.16 -5.16 5.56
CA PHE A 26 7.28 -4.05 5.19
C PHE A 26 7.69 -2.71 5.80
N GLU A 27 8.42 -2.68 6.92
CA GLU A 27 8.89 -1.42 7.52
C GLU A 27 10.34 -1.12 7.11
N LYS A 28 11.28 -1.97 7.53
CA LYS A 28 12.73 -1.74 7.30
C LYS A 28 13.10 -1.76 5.81
N LYS A 29 12.45 -2.60 5.02
CA LYS A 29 12.70 -2.76 3.58
C LYS A 29 11.51 -2.30 2.74
N SER A 30 10.72 -1.37 3.28
CA SER A 30 9.52 -0.83 2.63
C SER A 30 9.77 -0.38 1.19
N SER A 31 10.90 0.27 0.90
CA SER A 31 11.23 0.74 -0.45
C SER A 31 11.34 -0.37 -1.50
N ASN A 32 11.71 -1.58 -1.08
CA ASN A 32 11.99 -2.70 -1.99
C ASN A 32 10.74 -3.56 -2.23
N TYR A 33 9.85 -3.65 -1.24
CA TYR A 33 8.70 -4.56 -1.27
C TYR A 33 7.34 -3.86 -1.31
N SER A 34 7.30 -2.53 -1.28
CA SER A 34 6.01 -1.78 -1.29
C SER A 34 5.43 -1.54 -2.68
N GLU A 35 5.96 -2.17 -3.72
CA GLU A 35 5.36 -2.10 -5.05
C GLU A 35 3.95 -2.72 -5.04
N ARG A 36 3.07 -2.22 -5.92
CA ARG A 36 1.69 -2.69 -6.02
C ARG A 36 1.52 -3.49 -7.31
N PRO A 37 0.99 -4.73 -7.25
CA PRO A 37 0.74 -5.49 -8.45
C PRO A 37 -0.27 -4.75 -9.34
N THR A 38 0.02 -4.67 -10.63
CA THR A 38 -0.87 -4.02 -11.59
C THR A 38 -1.94 -5.02 -12.02
N THR A 39 -3.21 -4.72 -11.75
CA THR A 39 -4.35 -5.51 -12.24
C THR A 39 -5.02 -4.75 -13.39
N THR A 40 -5.25 -5.40 -14.54
CA THR A 40 -5.87 -4.79 -15.73
C THR A 40 -7.18 -4.08 -15.42
N MET A 41 -8.04 -4.69 -14.59
CA MET A 41 -9.33 -4.10 -14.21
C MET A 41 -9.19 -2.76 -13.48
N LEU A 42 -8.30 -2.67 -12.49
CA LEU A 42 -8.12 -1.45 -11.69
C LEU A 42 -7.26 -0.41 -12.42
N SER A 43 -6.23 -0.88 -13.13
CA SER A 43 -5.30 -0.02 -13.83
C SER A 43 -5.86 0.49 -15.15
N GLU A 44 -6.15 -0.39 -16.09
CA GLU A 44 -6.41 -0.02 -17.49
C GLU A 44 -7.86 0.41 -17.72
N LEU A 45 -8.81 -0.27 -17.06
CA LEU A 45 -10.23 0.04 -17.26
C LEU A 45 -10.72 1.19 -16.38
N LEU A 46 -10.26 1.26 -15.13
CA LEU A 46 -10.68 2.27 -14.15
C LEU A 46 -9.69 3.43 -14.01
N GLY A 47 -8.50 3.34 -14.62
CA GLY A 47 -7.46 4.37 -14.54
C GLY A 47 -7.00 4.64 -13.10
N MET A 48 -7.19 3.70 -12.17
CA MET A 48 -6.92 3.94 -10.74
C MET A 48 -5.43 4.03 -10.45
N LYS A 49 -4.59 3.57 -11.37
CA LYS A 49 -3.13 3.62 -11.24
C LYS A 49 -2.62 5.06 -11.12
N GLU A 50 -3.33 6.04 -11.67
CA GLU A 50 -2.88 7.43 -11.76
C GLU A 50 -3.40 8.30 -10.62
N TRP A 51 -4.63 8.08 -10.16
CA TRP A 51 -5.30 8.95 -9.18
C TRP A 51 -5.57 8.31 -7.82
N ASN A 52 -5.61 6.97 -7.74
CA ASN A 52 -5.88 6.28 -6.48
C ASN A 52 -4.57 5.86 -5.79
N ILE A 53 -4.30 6.44 -4.62
CA ILE A 53 -3.08 6.19 -3.85
C ILE A 53 -2.91 4.71 -3.44
N ALA A 54 -4.01 3.95 -3.31
CA ALA A 54 -3.96 2.55 -2.90
C ALA A 54 -3.43 1.64 -4.01
N PHE A 55 -3.66 2.01 -5.27
CA PHE A 55 -3.29 1.25 -6.46
C PHE A 55 -2.14 1.88 -7.26
N GLN A 56 -1.68 3.07 -6.86
CA GLN A 56 -0.51 3.72 -7.42
C GLN A 56 0.78 2.90 -7.17
N PRO A 57 1.66 2.74 -8.18
CA PRO A 57 2.98 2.15 -8.00
C PRO A 57 3.83 2.93 -7.00
N TYR A 58 4.67 2.23 -6.24
CA TYR A 58 5.58 2.89 -5.32
C TYR A 58 6.61 3.72 -6.08
N GLY A 59 6.77 4.99 -5.67
CA GLY A 59 7.67 5.91 -6.36
C GLY A 59 7.59 7.33 -5.79
N THR A 60 8.27 8.26 -6.46
CA THR A 60 8.27 9.69 -6.08
C THR A 60 6.87 10.29 -6.12
N TRP A 61 6.08 9.93 -7.13
CA TRP A 61 4.69 10.36 -7.26
C TRP A 61 3.81 9.89 -6.09
N TRP A 62 3.86 8.60 -5.77
CA TRP A 62 3.14 8.04 -4.62
C TRP A 62 3.56 8.70 -3.30
N ARG A 63 4.87 8.92 -3.08
CA ARG A 63 5.38 9.60 -1.87
C ARG A 63 4.84 11.02 -1.75
N ARG A 64 4.73 11.75 -2.86
CA ARG A 64 4.12 13.09 -2.90
C ARG A 64 2.63 13.03 -2.58
N HIS A 65 1.89 12.13 -3.20
CA HIS A 65 0.46 11.92 -2.91
C HIS A 65 0.22 11.55 -1.43
N ARG A 66 1.02 10.65 -0.87
CA ARG A 66 0.95 10.28 0.55
C ARG A 66 1.17 11.47 1.46
N ARG A 67 2.16 12.31 1.17
CA ARG A 67 2.41 13.53 1.95
C ARG A 67 1.21 14.47 1.90
N ALA A 68 0.61 14.66 0.72
CA ALA A 68 -0.57 15.49 0.56
C ALA A 68 -1.77 14.96 1.37
N MET A 69 -2.06 13.66 1.30
CA MET A 69 -3.11 13.07 2.13
C MET A 69 -2.81 13.18 3.63
N HIS A 70 -1.57 12.94 4.03
CA HIS A 70 -1.21 12.99 5.44
C HIS A 70 -1.42 14.37 6.07
N MET A 71 -1.35 15.46 5.29
CA MET A 71 -1.68 16.81 5.79
C MET A 71 -3.13 16.95 6.25
N SER A 72 -4.07 16.19 5.68
CA SER A 72 -5.48 16.25 6.06
C SER A 72 -5.87 15.18 7.09
N PHE A 73 -5.08 14.12 7.20
CA PHE A 73 -5.38 12.92 8.01
C PHE A 73 -4.34 12.64 9.11
N HIS A 74 -3.52 13.62 9.50
CA HIS A 74 -2.67 13.50 10.68
C HIS A 74 -3.50 13.70 11.97
N ASP A 75 -2.96 13.24 13.10
CA ASP A 75 -3.68 13.16 14.38
C ASP A 75 -4.40 14.47 14.76
N GLU A 76 -3.74 15.62 14.59
CA GLU A 76 -4.34 16.91 14.88
C GLU A 76 -5.41 17.35 13.85
N ALA A 77 -5.20 17.09 12.56
CA ALA A 77 -6.17 17.46 11.52
C ALA A 77 -7.46 16.66 11.63
N VAL A 78 -7.38 15.39 12.05
CA VAL A 78 -8.55 14.52 12.22
C VAL A 78 -9.52 15.06 13.27
N LYS A 79 -9.01 15.75 14.31
CA LYS A 79 -9.84 16.33 15.38
C LYS A 79 -10.86 17.36 14.86
N ALA A 80 -10.56 18.04 13.76
CA ALA A 80 -11.49 18.98 13.13
C ALA A 80 -12.74 18.30 12.54
N PHE A 81 -12.68 17.00 12.27
CA PHE A 81 -13.79 16.22 11.71
C PHE A 81 -14.66 15.53 12.76
N PHE A 82 -14.21 15.44 14.03
CA PHE A 82 -14.99 14.85 15.13
C PHE A 82 -16.41 15.40 15.34
N PRO A 83 -16.70 16.70 15.18
CA PRO A 83 -18.07 17.19 15.37
C PRO A 83 -19.04 16.76 14.25
N VAL A 84 -18.55 16.25 13.13
CA VAL A 84 -19.37 15.85 11.96
C VAL A 84 -19.56 14.32 11.87
N GLN A 85 -18.78 13.55 12.63
CA GLN A 85 -18.78 12.09 12.61
C GLN A 85 -19.63 11.51 13.75
#